data_AF-A0AAV2RIK0-F1
#
_entry.id   AF-A0AAV2RIK0-F1
#
_cell.length_a   1.000
_cell.length_b   1.000
_cell.length_c   1.000
_cell.angle_alpha   90.00
_cell.angle_beta   90.00
_cell.angle_gamma   90.00
#
_symmetry.space_group_name_H-M   'P 1'
#
loop_
_entity.id
_entity.type
_entity.pdbx_description
1 polymer ?
#
loop_
_entity_poly.entity_id
_entity_poly.type
_entity_poly.pdbx_seq_one_letter_code
_entity_poly.pdbx_strand_id
1 'polypeptide(L)'
;MEHKYRMVCIGNMDETPVNMDMVPRSTVNKKGEKTVLVKTTGHEKTRYTVVLAALANGDKLPPMLIFKRKTMPKIRFPKGVLVHCNEKGWMDQEACKLWVRRIWQRRT
;
A
#
# COMPACT_ATOMS: atom_id res chain seq x y z
N MET A 1 -14.86 -10.92 31.85
CA MET A 1 -13.41 -11.07 32.12
C MET A 1 -12.68 -10.05 31.28
N GLU A 2 -11.96 -9.13 31.89
CA GLU A 2 -11.13 -8.15 31.19
C GLU A 2 -9.78 -8.80 30.88
N HIS A 3 -9.45 -8.97 29.60
CA HIS A 3 -8.17 -9.53 29.19
C HIS A 3 -7.13 -8.41 29.08
N LYS A 4 -6.13 -8.43 29.96
CA LYS A 4 -5.03 -7.45 29.97
C LYS A 4 -3.98 -7.82 28.93
N TYR A 5 -4.26 -7.54 27.67
CA TYR A 5 -3.26 -7.67 26.61
C TYR A 5 -2.26 -6.51 26.67
N ARG A 6 -0.98 -6.79 26.39
CA ARG A 6 0.00 -5.73 26.18
C ARG A 6 -0.40 -4.92 24.94
N MET A 7 -0.21 -3.60 24.96
CA MET A 7 -0.59 -2.70 23.86
C MET A 7 0.04 -3.09 22.51
N VAL A 8 1.27 -3.61 22.52
CA VAL A 8 1.98 -4.13 21.33
C VAL A 8 1.37 -5.42 20.73
N CYS A 9 0.45 -6.05 21.46
CA CYS A 9 -0.25 -7.25 21.01
C CYS A 9 -1.61 -6.94 20.35
N ILE A 10 -2.07 -5.69 20.42
CA ILE A 10 -3.31 -5.23 19.80
C ILE A 10 -2.92 -4.37 18.61
N GLY A 11 -3.45 -4.69 17.42
CA GLY A 11 -3.20 -3.91 16.22
C GLY A 11 -4.40 -3.91 15.30
N ASN A 12 -4.64 -2.77 14.66
CA ASN A 12 -5.59 -2.62 13.58
C ASN A 12 -4.85 -2.73 12.25
N MET A 13 -5.37 -3.54 11.33
CA MET A 13 -4.82 -3.74 9.99
C MET A 13 -5.93 -3.52 8.97
N ASP A 14 -5.65 -2.74 7.94
CA ASP A 14 -6.63 -2.41 6.91
C ASP A 14 -5.98 -2.22 5.54
N GLU A 15 -6.81 -2.33 4.51
CA GLU A 15 -6.43 -2.27 3.10
C GLU A 15 -6.99 -1.01 2.44
N THR A 16 -6.12 -0.27 1.74
CA THR A 16 -6.54 0.86 0.93
C THR A 16 -6.00 0.76 -0.49
N PRO A 17 -6.82 1.03 -1.52
CA PRO A 17 -6.32 1.16 -2.89
C PRO A 17 -5.56 2.48 -3.04
N VAL A 18 -4.42 2.44 -3.74
CA VAL A 18 -3.62 3.62 -4.09
C VAL A 18 -3.40 3.65 -5.61
N ASN A 19 -3.60 4.81 -6.22
CA ASN A 19 -3.38 5.00 -7.66
C ASN A 19 -1.88 5.01 -7.96
N MET A 20 -1.46 4.36 -9.06
CA MET A 20 -0.09 4.45 -9.55
C MET A 20 0.25 5.86 -10.04
N ASP A 21 -0.73 6.53 -10.64
CA ASP A 21 -0.62 7.90 -11.09
C ASP A 21 -1.66 8.78 -10.38
N MET A 22 -1.19 9.71 -9.56
CA MET A 22 -2.03 10.71 -8.90
C MET A 22 -2.02 11.99 -9.72
N VAL A 23 -2.88 12.03 -10.74
CA VAL A 23 -3.03 13.20 -11.60
C VAL A 23 -3.60 14.38 -10.81
N PRO A 24 -2.91 15.53 -10.76
CA PRO A 24 -3.39 16.69 -10.03
C PRO A 24 -4.63 17.29 -10.70
N ARG A 25 -5.58 17.79 -9.90
CA ARG A 25 -6.80 18.45 -10.39
C ARG A 25 -6.55 19.84 -10.99
N SER A 26 -5.41 20.45 -10.66
CA SER A 26 -5.02 21.78 -11.09
C SER A 26 -3.59 21.75 -11.61
N THR A 27 -3.35 22.46 -12.72
CA THR A 27 -2.02 22.63 -13.31
C THR A 27 -1.71 24.12 -13.45
N VAL A 28 -0.41 24.47 -13.38
CA VAL A 28 0.05 25.83 -13.60
C VAL A 28 0.51 25.93 -15.05
N ASN A 29 -0.01 26.92 -15.77
CA ASN A 29 0.35 27.15 -17.16
C ASN A 29 0.35 28.64 -17.52
N LYS A 30 0.92 28.97 -18.67
CA LYS A 30 0.98 30.35 -19.18
C LYS A 30 -0.44 30.91 -19.38
N LYS A 31 -0.67 32.12 -18.86
CA LYS A 31 -1.96 32.82 -19.00
C LYS A 31 -2.31 33.00 -20.47
N GLY A 32 -3.53 32.60 -20.86
CA GLY A 32 -4.05 32.74 -22.21
C GLY A 32 -3.93 31.49 -23.10
N GLU A 33 -3.33 30.40 -22.62
CA GLU A 33 -3.35 29.12 -23.36
C GLU A 33 -4.75 28.49 -23.38
N LYS A 34 -5.18 28.05 -24.56
CA LYS A 34 -6.46 27.38 -24.78
C LYS A 34 -6.46 25.90 -24.40
N THR A 35 -5.30 25.25 -24.49
CA THR A 35 -5.14 23.82 -24.23
C THR A 35 -4.00 23.62 -23.25
N VAL A 36 -4.29 23.06 -22.09
CA VAL A 36 -3.28 22.73 -21.07
C VAL A 36 -3.05 21.22 -21.06
N LEU A 37 -1.87 20.78 -21.49
CA LEU A 37 -1.53 19.35 -21.48
C LEU A 37 -1.10 18.94 -20.07
N VAL A 38 -1.80 17.96 -19.50
CA VAL A 38 -1.40 17.33 -18.23
C VAL A 38 -0.53 16.13 -18.55
N LYS A 39 0.71 16.12 -18.07
CA LYS A 39 1.60 14.95 -18.20
C LYS A 39 1.13 13.88 -17.23
N THR A 40 0.79 12.73 -17.78
CA THR A 40 0.47 11.52 -17.02
C THR A 40 1.38 10.39 -17.49
N THR A 41 1.44 9.33 -16.71
CA THR A 41 2.15 8.08 -17.01
C THR A 41 1.27 7.11 -17.82
N GLY A 42 0.03 7.48 -18.14
CA GLY A 42 -0.97 6.60 -18.78
C GLY A 42 -1.55 5.52 -17.86
N HIS A 43 -1.30 5.60 -16.55
CA HIS A 43 -1.71 4.63 -15.53
C HIS A 43 -2.68 5.22 -14.50
N GLU A 44 -3.49 6.21 -14.88
CA GLU A 44 -4.39 6.96 -14.00
C GLU A 44 -5.48 6.08 -13.39
N LYS A 45 -5.86 5.00 -14.09
CA LYS A 45 -6.84 4.01 -13.62
C LYS A 45 -6.20 2.81 -12.95
N THR A 46 -4.86 2.69 -12.97
CA THR A 46 -4.16 1.55 -12.38
C THR A 46 -3.95 1.79 -10.90
N ARG A 47 -4.35 0.82 -10.09
CA ARG A 47 -4.24 0.85 -8.64
C ARG A 47 -3.45 -0.35 -8.13
N TYR A 48 -2.81 -0.17 -6.99
CA TYR A 48 -2.27 -1.24 -6.17
C TYR A 48 -2.86 -1.15 -4.76
N THR A 49 -2.91 -2.27 -4.06
CA THR A 49 -3.44 -2.31 -2.70
C THR A 49 -2.31 -2.11 -1.71
N VAL A 50 -2.52 -1.24 -0.74
CA VAL A 50 -1.60 -1.02 0.37
C VAL A 50 -2.26 -1.54 1.64
N VAL A 51 -1.56 -2.43 2.32
CA VAL A 51 -1.93 -2.95 3.64
C VAL A 51 -1.14 -2.20 4.69
N LEU A 52 -1.84 -1.54 5.60
CA LEU A 52 -1.26 -0.77 6.69
C LEU A 52 -1.70 -1.37 8.03
N ALA A 53 -0.84 -1.26 9.04
CA ALA A 53 -1.23 -1.61 10.40
C ALA A 53 -0.62 -0.69 11.44
N ALA A 54 -1.42 -0.39 12.46
CA ALA A 54 -1.03 0.39 13.62
C ALA A 54 -1.33 -0.39 14.90
N LEU A 55 -0.37 -0.39 15.82
CA LEU A 55 -0.48 -1.01 17.12
C LEU A 55 -1.11 -0.05 18.13
N ALA A 56 -1.70 -0.59 19.20
CA ALA A 56 -2.37 0.23 20.22
C ALA A 56 -1.40 1.13 21.02
N ASN A 57 -0.10 0.85 21.00
CA ASN A 57 0.92 1.72 21.59
C ASN A 57 1.33 2.90 20.66
N GLY A 58 0.75 2.99 19.45
CA GLY A 58 1.05 4.03 18.47
C GLY A 58 2.08 3.64 17.40
N ASP A 59 2.75 2.48 17.54
CA ASP A 59 3.72 2.03 16.54
C ASP A 59 3.04 1.64 15.24
N LYS A 60 3.67 1.97 14.12
CA LYS A 60 3.22 1.58 12.78
C LYS A 60 4.07 0.43 12.28
N LEU A 61 3.42 -0.62 11.80
CA LEU A 61 4.12 -1.75 11.21
C LEU A 61 4.55 -1.44 9.76
N PRO A 62 5.60 -2.10 9.25
CA PRO A 62 5.97 -2.03 7.84
C PRO A 62 4.78 -2.27 6.90
N PRO A 63 4.58 -1.43 5.86
CA PRO A 63 3.50 -1.61 4.92
C PRO A 63 3.73 -2.84 4.02
N MET A 64 2.64 -3.41 3.52
CA MET A 64 2.67 -4.39 2.44
C MET A 64 1.98 -3.84 1.19
N LEU A 65 2.62 -3.98 0.04
CA LEU A 65 2.07 -3.62 -1.27
C LEU A 65 1.63 -4.89 -2.00
N ILE A 66 0.42 -4.88 -2.56
CA ILE A 66 -0.09 -5.95 -3.42
C ILE A 66 -0.33 -5.37 -4.81
N PHE A 67 0.45 -5.84 -5.79
CA PHE A 67 0.27 -5.49 -7.19
C PHE A 67 -0.60 -6.52 -7.91
N LYS A 68 -1.56 -6.05 -8.72
CA LYS A 68 -2.39 -6.88 -9.59
C LYS A 68 -1.60 -7.41 -10.79
N ARG A 69 -0.82 -8.47 -10.59
CA ARG A 69 0.02 -9.12 -11.61
C ARG A 69 0.57 -10.48 -11.13
N LYS A 70 1.00 -11.31 -12.07
CA LYS A 70 1.61 -12.63 -11.80
C LYS A 70 3.07 -12.56 -11.33
N THR A 71 3.84 -11.63 -11.88
CA THR A 71 5.30 -11.59 -11.72
C THR A 71 5.74 -10.39 -10.90
N MET A 72 6.83 -10.51 -10.15
CA MET A 72 7.43 -9.39 -9.45
C MET A 72 8.07 -8.40 -10.46
N PRO A 73 7.83 -7.08 -10.36
CA PRO A 73 8.54 -6.11 -11.17
C PRO A 73 10.06 -6.16 -10.91
N LYS A 74 10.88 -6.03 -11.95
CA LYS A 74 12.35 -5.99 -11.85
C LYS A 74 12.84 -4.58 -11.49
N ILE A 75 12.35 -4.05 -10.37
CA ILE A 75 12.73 -2.74 -9.85
C ILE A 75 13.20 -2.88 -8.40
N ARG A 76 13.96 -1.89 -7.93
CA ARG A 76 14.35 -1.83 -6.53
C ARG A 76 13.24 -1.18 -5.72
N PHE A 77 12.71 -1.92 -4.75
CA PHE A 77 11.75 -1.38 -3.79
C PHE A 77 12.44 -0.71 -2.60
N PRO A 78 11.79 0.29 -1.96
CA PRO A 78 12.29 0.86 -0.71
C PRO A 78 12.47 -0.20 0.37
N LYS A 79 13.46 0.01 1.25
CA LYS A 79 13.63 -0.85 2.44
C LYS A 79 12.41 -0.70 3.37
N GLY A 80 12.08 -1.77 4.08
CA GLY A 80 10.97 -1.76 5.05
C GLY A 80 9.59 -1.85 4.41
N VAL A 81 9.49 -2.24 3.13
CA VAL A 81 8.21 -2.49 2.45
C VAL A 81 8.16 -3.94 2.02
N LEU A 82 7.10 -4.65 2.40
CA LEU A 82 6.84 -5.99 1.88
C LEU A 82 6.11 -5.86 0.56
N VAL A 83 6.59 -6.52 -0.49
CA VAL A 83 5.91 -6.50 -1.80
C VAL A 83 5.43 -7.88 -2.16
N HIS A 84 4.19 -7.95 -2.61
CA HIS A 84 3.53 -9.17 -3.08
C HIS A 84 2.81 -8.89 -4.41
N CYS A 85 2.60 -9.93 -5.20
CA CYS A 85 1.94 -9.85 -6.49
C CYS A 85 0.99 -11.03 -6.60
N ASN A 86 -0.26 -10.76 -6.95
CA ASN A 86 -1.24 -11.78 -7.31
C ASN A 86 -2.15 -11.28 -8.43
N GLU A 87 -2.87 -12.17 -9.10
CA GLU A 87 -3.71 -11.81 -10.26
C GLU A 87 -4.90 -10.93 -9.90
N LYS A 88 -5.36 -11.00 -8.65
CA LYS A 88 -6.54 -10.30 -8.18
C LYS A 88 -6.23 -8.84 -7.81
N GLY A 89 -5.06 -8.58 -7.23
CA GLY A 89 -4.61 -7.26 -6.80
C GLY A 89 -5.08 -6.84 -5.40
N TRP A 90 -5.68 -7.75 -4.63
CA TRP A 90 -6.18 -7.52 -3.28
C TRP A 90 -5.71 -8.63 -2.35
N MET A 91 -5.92 -8.49 -1.05
CA MET A 91 -5.56 -9.51 -0.08
C MET A 91 -6.34 -10.80 -0.29
N ASP A 92 -5.61 -11.90 -0.33
CA ASP A 92 -6.15 -13.26 -0.26
C ASP A 92 -5.57 -13.99 0.96
N GLN A 93 -5.96 -15.25 1.14
CA GLN A 93 -5.50 -16.06 2.26
C GLN A 93 -3.96 -16.20 2.30
N GLU A 94 -3.30 -16.30 1.16
CA GLU A 94 -1.84 -16.48 1.09
C GLU A 94 -1.10 -15.16 1.35
N ALA A 95 -1.62 -14.05 0.84
CA ALA A 95 -1.14 -12.71 1.17
C ALA A 95 -1.28 -12.42 2.67
N CYS A 96 -2.40 -12.81 3.28
CA CYS A 96 -2.65 -12.63 4.72
C CYS A 96 -1.67 -13.47 5.56
N LYS A 97 -1.49 -14.77 5.24
CA LYS A 97 -0.48 -15.61 5.90
C LYS A 97 0.93 -15.03 5.76
N LEU A 98 1.27 -14.52 4.58
CA LEU A 98 2.55 -13.90 4.32
C LEU A 98 2.73 -12.64 5.19
N TRP A 99 1.72 -11.79 5.27
CA TRP A 99 1.70 -10.60 6.12
C TRP A 99 1.89 -10.97 7.60
N VAL A 100 1.14 -11.94 8.12
CA VAL A 100 1.28 -12.41 9.51
C VAL A 100 2.72 -12.86 9.79
N ARG A 101 3.29 -13.68 8.91
CA ARG A 101 4.65 -14.23 9.10
C ARG A 101 5.75 -13.18 8.99
N ARG A 102 5.61 -12.21 8.09
CA ARG A 102 6.70 -11.28 7.72
C ARG A 102 6.61 -9.94 8.42
N ILE A 103 5.42 -9.52 8.83
CA ILE A 103 5.17 -8.23 9.45
C ILE A 103 4.72 -8.45 10.89
N TRP A 104 3.58 -9.10 11.12
CA TRP A 104 3.03 -9.25 12.48
C TRP A 104 3.99 -9.97 13.42
N GLN A 105 4.44 -11.18 13.07
CA GLN A 105 5.31 -12.00 13.92
C GLN A 105 6.73 -11.43 14.11
N ARG A 106 7.14 -10.44 13.29
CA ARG A 106 8.47 -9.81 13.36
C ARG A 106 8.46 -8.43 14.03
N ARG A 107 7.34 -8.04 14.65
CA ARG A 107 7.19 -6.75 15.32
C ARG A 107 7.91 -6.64 16.67
N THR A 108 8.55 -7.71 17.12
CA THR A 108 9.29 -7.85 18.39
C THR A 108 10.71 -8.25 18.13
#